data_AF-A0A0Q7TKV5-F1
#
_entry.id   AF-A0A0Q7TKV5-F1
#
_cell.length_a   1.000
_cell.length_b   1.000
_cell.length_c   1.000
_cell.angle_alpha   90.00
_cell.angle_beta   90.00
_cell.angle_gamma   90.00
#
_symmetry.space_group_name_H-M   'P 1'
#
loop_
_entity.id
_entity.type
_entity.pdbx_description
1 polymer ?
#
loop_
_entity_poly.entity_id
_entity_poly.type
_entity_poly.pdbx_seq_one_letter_code
_entity_poly.pdbx_strand_id
1 'polypeptide(L)'
;MPVTPIQRLQCALKARPRRDRPSIARAAGVGPTALARAAAGQDVRADAYLKICAGLGIDSRTGEASPSRRLGDLNWKMLGLAIELRRRVRKLGSQRHVVALIGGRVSLATLCRVENGKPISVNNLLTICEFLGIPPEHYCAEPDLSHVKRISETNEGRAA
;
A
#
# COMPACT_ATOMS: atom_id res chain seq x y z
N MET A 1 -7.20 16.69 -15.64
CA MET A 1 -7.48 15.33 -15.14
C MET A 1 -6.82 15.17 -13.78
N PRO A 2 -7.48 14.58 -12.76
CA PRO A 2 -6.84 14.35 -11.47
C PRO A 2 -5.63 13.41 -11.66
N VAL A 3 -4.50 13.76 -11.05
CA VAL A 3 -3.26 12.96 -11.13
C VAL A 3 -3.50 11.63 -10.42
N THR A 4 -3.23 10.52 -11.08
CA THR A 4 -3.44 9.20 -10.48
C THR A 4 -2.43 8.94 -9.36
N PRO A 5 -2.75 8.09 -8.38
CA PRO A 5 -1.82 7.67 -7.33
C PRO A 5 -0.47 7.19 -7.90
N ILE A 6 -0.50 6.40 -8.98
CA ILE A 6 0.71 5.89 -9.61
C ILE A 6 1.54 7.00 -10.30
N GLN A 7 0.89 8.01 -10.89
CA GLN A 7 1.58 9.17 -11.47
C GLN A 7 2.24 10.03 -10.39
N ARG A 8 1.62 10.20 -9.22
CA ARG A 8 2.23 10.90 -8.08
C ARG A 8 3.47 10.18 -7.59
N LEU A 9 3.36 8.85 -7.40
CA LEU A 9 4.50 8.03 -7.03
C LEU A 9 5.63 8.08 -8.07
N GLN A 10 5.27 8.06 -9.36
CA GLN A 10 6.23 8.20 -10.45
C GLN A 10 6.98 9.54 -10.36
N CYS A 11 6.26 10.64 -10.09
CA CYS A 11 6.85 11.96 -9.92
C CYS A 11 7.86 11.97 -8.77
N ALA A 12 7.48 11.44 -7.60
CA ALA A 12 8.36 11.33 -6.43
C ALA A 12 9.62 10.49 -6.73
N LEU A 13 9.47 9.39 -7.48
CA LEU A 13 10.59 8.52 -7.88
C LEU A 13 11.49 9.13 -8.98
N LYS A 14 10.95 10.04 -9.80
CA LYS A 14 11.73 10.79 -10.80
C LYS A 14 12.53 11.93 -10.18
N ALA A 15 12.03 12.52 -9.08
CA ALA A 15 12.76 13.52 -8.32
C ALA A 15 14.00 12.97 -7.59
N ARG A 16 14.14 11.64 -7.48
CA ARG A 16 15.29 10.98 -6.85
C ARG A 16 16.30 10.46 -7.89
N PRO A 17 17.61 10.54 -7.60
CA PRO A 17 18.65 9.95 -8.44
C PRO A 17 18.39 8.46 -8.69
N ARG A 18 18.62 8.00 -9.93
CA ARG A 18 18.45 6.58 -10.29
C ARG A 18 19.31 5.64 -9.44
N ARG A 19 20.50 6.10 -9.03
CA ARG A 19 21.44 5.37 -8.17
C ARG A 19 20.89 5.05 -6.77
N ASP A 20 19.92 5.82 -6.29
CA ASP A 20 19.33 5.64 -4.95
C ASP A 20 18.14 4.67 -4.96
N ARG A 21 17.67 4.25 -6.14
CA ARG A 21 16.54 3.34 -6.27
C ARG A 21 16.77 1.99 -5.58
N PRO A 22 17.95 1.36 -5.67
CA PRO A 22 18.21 0.10 -4.95
C PRO A 22 18.20 0.23 -3.42
N SER A 23 18.59 1.39 -2.87
CA SER A 23 18.52 1.63 -1.43
C SER A 23 17.09 1.88 -0.98
N ILE A 24 16.30 2.64 -1.77
CA ILE A 24 14.87 2.84 -1.54
C ILE A 24 14.11 1.51 -1.59
N ALA A 25 14.38 0.65 -2.58
CA ALA A 25 13.76 -0.68 -2.68
C ALA A 25 14.02 -1.52 -1.42
N ARG A 26 15.26 -1.53 -0.95
CA ARG A 26 15.66 -2.25 0.27
C ARG A 26 15.00 -1.66 1.52
N ALA A 27 15.00 -0.34 1.68
CA ALA A 27 14.37 0.34 2.81
C ALA A 27 12.85 0.09 2.87
N ALA A 28 12.20 0.08 1.70
CA ALA A 28 10.77 -0.22 1.57
C ALA A 28 10.45 -1.72 1.72
N GLY A 29 11.45 -2.62 1.64
CA GLY A 29 11.21 -4.06 1.60
C GLY A 29 10.47 -4.52 0.34
N VAL A 30 10.74 -3.89 -0.80
CA VAL A 30 10.08 -4.14 -2.09
C VAL A 30 11.10 -4.62 -3.12
N GLY A 31 10.69 -5.59 -3.95
CA GLY A 31 11.54 -6.10 -5.03
C GLY A 31 11.88 -5.01 -6.07
N PRO A 32 13.07 -5.08 -6.70
CA PRO A 32 13.54 -4.07 -7.65
C PRO A 32 12.61 -3.91 -8.85
N THR A 33 11.96 -4.99 -9.28
CA THR A 33 10.99 -4.99 -10.39
C THR A 33 9.77 -4.13 -10.09
N ALA A 34 9.23 -4.19 -8.87
CA ALA A 34 8.06 -3.39 -8.50
C ALA A 34 8.42 -1.90 -8.44
N LEU A 35 9.60 -1.55 -7.93
CA LEU A 35 10.08 -0.16 -7.95
C LEU A 35 10.31 0.35 -9.38
N ALA A 36 10.87 -0.49 -10.27
CA ALA A 36 11.08 -0.15 -11.68
C ALA A 36 9.74 0.12 -12.40
N ARG A 37 8.74 -0.73 -12.17
CA ARG A 37 7.38 -0.55 -12.71
C ARG A 37 6.75 0.76 -12.21
N ALA A 38 6.82 1.03 -10.91
CA ALA A 38 6.32 2.28 -10.34
C ALA A 38 7.03 3.51 -10.94
N ALA A 39 8.35 3.46 -11.12
CA ALA A 39 9.12 4.55 -11.75
C ALA A 39 8.79 4.73 -13.25
N ALA A 40 8.34 3.67 -13.92
CA ALA A 40 7.82 3.72 -15.29
C ALA A 40 6.37 4.22 -15.36
N GLY A 41 5.70 4.44 -14.23
CA GLY A 41 4.28 4.81 -14.18
C GLY A 41 3.34 3.63 -14.48
N GLN A 42 3.85 2.41 -14.42
CA GLN A 42 3.07 1.19 -14.62
C GLN A 42 2.36 0.78 -13.33
N ASP A 43 1.24 0.10 -13.47
CA ASP A 43 0.52 -0.45 -12.33
C ASP A 43 1.39 -1.45 -11.57
N VAL A 44 1.33 -1.29 -10.24
CA VAL A 44 1.96 -2.16 -9.24
C VAL A 44 0.89 -2.68 -8.29
N ARG A 45 1.20 -3.78 -7.62
CA ARG A 45 0.34 -4.31 -6.57
C ARG A 45 0.20 -3.28 -5.44
N ALA A 46 -0.97 -3.27 -4.79
CA ALA A 46 -1.29 -2.27 -3.79
C ALA A 46 -0.38 -2.30 -2.55
N ASP A 47 0.05 -3.50 -2.14
CA ASP A 47 1.06 -3.71 -1.10
C ASP A 47 2.40 -3.03 -1.45
N ALA A 48 2.90 -3.26 -2.66
CA ALA A 48 4.13 -2.64 -3.15
C ALA A 48 4.01 -1.12 -3.24
N TYR A 49 2.86 -0.60 -3.70
CA TYR A 49 2.60 0.84 -3.73
C TYR A 49 2.75 1.47 -2.34
N LEU A 50 2.05 0.94 -1.33
CA LEU A 50 2.09 1.46 0.03
C LEU A 50 3.50 1.40 0.63
N LYS A 51 4.20 0.27 0.44
CA LYS A 51 5.57 0.11 0.93
C LYS A 51 6.54 1.10 0.30
N ILE A 52 6.44 1.35 -1.01
CA ILE A 52 7.29 2.34 -1.69
C ILE A 52 6.98 3.74 -1.15
N CYS A 53 5.70 4.12 -1.01
CA CYS A 53 5.31 5.41 -0.44
C CYS A 53 5.86 5.60 0.98
N ALA A 54 5.70 4.59 1.85
CA ALA A 54 6.20 4.63 3.22
C ALA A 54 7.74 4.67 3.29
N GLY A 55 8.43 3.94 2.41
CA GLY A 55 9.90 4.00 2.32
C GLY A 55 10.42 5.35 1.82
N LEU A 56 9.68 6.00 0.92
CA LEU A 56 9.99 7.34 0.41
C LEU A 56 9.66 8.46 1.40
N GLY A 57 8.92 8.16 2.47
CA GLY A 57 8.43 9.17 3.40
C GLY A 57 7.36 10.05 2.77
N ILE A 58 6.44 9.45 2.02
CA ILE A 58 5.29 10.13 1.44
C ILE A 58 3.99 9.44 1.87
N ASP A 59 2.97 10.23 2.18
CA ASP A 59 1.62 9.74 2.42
C ASP A 59 1.04 9.17 1.12
N SER A 60 0.54 7.94 1.17
CA SER A 60 0.10 7.23 -0.03
C SER A 60 -1.18 7.79 -0.66
N ARG A 61 -1.95 8.58 0.11
CA ARG A 61 -3.22 9.19 -0.27
C ARG A 61 -3.04 10.63 -0.74
N THR A 62 -2.29 11.45 0.00
CA THR A 62 -2.10 12.88 -0.30
C THR A 62 -0.86 13.14 -1.14
N GLY A 63 0.20 12.34 -0.97
CA GLY A 63 1.52 12.57 -1.57
C GLY A 63 2.38 13.56 -0.79
N GLU A 64 1.92 14.00 0.39
CA GLU A 64 2.66 14.90 1.27
C GLU A 64 3.78 14.15 2.01
N ALA A 65 4.73 14.90 2.58
CA ALA A 65 5.78 14.32 3.39
C ALA A 65 5.20 13.61 4.63
N SER A 66 5.66 12.40 4.88
CA SER A 66 5.28 11.56 6.02
C SER A 66 6.52 10.85 6.57
N PRO A 67 6.59 10.53 7.88
CA PRO A 67 7.75 9.81 8.42
C PRO A 67 8.02 8.51 7.66
N SER A 68 9.24 8.36 7.15
CA SER A 68 9.64 7.13 6.46
C SER A 68 9.56 5.95 7.42
N ARG A 69 8.89 4.87 6.99
CA ARG A 69 8.75 3.65 7.79
C ARG A 69 8.67 2.42 6.90
N ARG A 70 9.03 1.28 7.47
CA ARG A 70 8.88 -0.02 6.81
C ARG A 70 7.50 -0.59 7.11
N LEU A 71 6.75 -0.93 6.06
CA LEU A 71 5.45 -1.58 6.18
C LEU A 71 5.56 -3.07 5.87
N GLY A 72 4.83 -3.90 6.61
CA GLY A 72 4.59 -5.30 6.27
C GLY A 72 3.58 -5.45 5.14
N ASP A 73 3.11 -6.68 4.92
CA ASP A 73 2.10 -6.96 3.91
C ASP A 73 0.72 -6.41 4.32
N LEU A 74 -0.06 -6.02 3.31
CA LEU A 74 -1.41 -5.52 3.52
C LEU A 74 -2.32 -6.68 3.96
N ASN A 75 -2.94 -6.54 5.13
CA ASN A 75 -3.89 -7.52 5.64
C ASN A 75 -5.28 -7.28 5.03
N TRP A 76 -5.50 -7.90 3.88
CA TRP A 76 -6.77 -7.79 3.14
C TRP A 76 -7.98 -8.28 3.94
N LYS A 77 -7.82 -9.28 4.82
CA LYS A 77 -8.90 -9.77 5.69
C LYS A 77 -9.33 -8.70 6.71
N MET A 78 -8.36 -8.02 7.31
CA MET A 78 -8.63 -6.94 8.25
C MET A 78 -9.31 -5.74 7.57
N LEU A 79 -8.89 -5.41 6.34
CA LEU A 79 -9.57 -4.41 5.53
C LEU A 79 -11.02 -4.81 5.22
N GLY A 80 -11.24 -6.06 4.81
CA GLY A 80 -12.60 -6.59 4.56
C GLY A 80 -13.50 -6.50 5.80
N LEU A 81 -12.98 -6.90 6.96
CA LEU A 81 -13.69 -6.78 8.24
C LEU A 81 -14.03 -5.33 8.58
N ALA A 82 -13.10 -4.38 8.36
CA ALA A 82 -13.35 -2.96 8.63
C ALA A 82 -14.50 -2.40 7.76
N ILE A 83 -14.61 -2.82 6.51
CA ILE A 83 -15.71 -2.45 5.62
C ILE A 83 -17.03 -3.00 6.14
N GLU A 84 -17.05 -4.27 6.53
CA GLU A 84 -18.24 -4.91 7.08
C GLU A 84 -18.70 -4.21 8.38
N LEU A 85 -17.77 -3.94 9.30
CA LEU A 85 -18.05 -3.22 10.54
C LEU A 85 -18.58 -1.81 10.24
N ARG A 86 -17.95 -1.07 9.33
CA ARG A 86 -18.39 0.27 8.94
C ARG A 86 -19.81 0.26 8.36
N ARG A 87 -20.14 -0.75 7.55
CA ARG A 87 -21.51 -0.97 7.04
C ARG A 87 -22.50 -1.21 8.16
N ARG A 88 -22.19 -2.12 9.10
CA ARG A 88 -23.07 -2.45 10.23
C ARG A 88 -23.32 -1.24 11.11
N VAL A 89 -22.28 -0.49 11.47
CA VAL A 89 -22.39 0.74 12.29
C VAL A 89 -23.24 1.80 11.60
N ARG A 90 -23.09 1.98 10.28
CA ARG A 90 -23.88 2.94 9.49
C ARG A 90 -25.25 2.39 9.05
N LYS A 91 -25.65 1.21 9.52
CA LYS A 91 -26.92 0.54 9.16
C LYS A 91 -27.13 0.41 7.63
N LEU A 92 -26.03 0.18 6.90
CA LEU A 92 -26.06 0.02 5.44
C LEU A 92 -26.38 -1.44 5.10
N GLY A 93 -27.67 -1.71 4.87
CA GLY A 93 -28.20 -3.06 4.62
C GLY A 93 -27.64 -3.76 3.38
N SER A 94 -27.17 -3.03 2.36
CA SER A 94 -26.69 -3.60 1.11
C SER A 94 -25.34 -3.02 0.66
N GLN A 95 -24.50 -3.87 0.05
CA GLN A 95 -23.29 -3.45 -0.66
C GLN A 95 -23.59 -2.40 -1.75
N ARG A 96 -24.78 -2.43 -2.36
CA ARG A 96 -25.21 -1.44 -3.36
C ARG A 96 -25.30 -0.04 -2.77
N HIS A 97 -25.74 0.10 -1.52
CA HIS A 97 -25.78 1.39 -0.84
C HIS A 97 -24.37 1.94 -0.58
N VAL A 98 -23.40 1.08 -0.27
CA VAL A 98 -21.99 1.52 -0.12
C VAL A 98 -21.45 2.02 -1.44
N VAL A 99 -21.67 1.30 -2.53
CA VAL A 99 -21.24 1.73 -3.87
C VAL A 99 -21.86 3.08 -4.24
N ALA A 100 -23.15 3.28 -3.94
CA ALA A 100 -23.83 4.55 -4.14
C ALA A 100 -23.21 5.69 -3.30
N LEU A 101 -22.89 5.42 -2.03
CA LEU A 101 -22.22 6.40 -1.15
C LEU A 101 -20.81 6.76 -1.59
N ILE A 102 -20.09 5.81 -2.19
CA ILE A 102 -18.76 6.03 -2.79
C ILE A 102 -18.88 6.74 -4.16
N GLY A 103 -20.10 7.06 -4.61
CA GLY A 103 -20.36 7.75 -5.86
C GLY A 103 -20.05 6.90 -7.09
N GLY A 104 -20.18 5.58 -6.99
CA GLY A 104 -19.94 4.66 -8.11
C GLY A 104 -18.47 4.50 -8.52
N ARG A 105 -17.53 5.10 -7.79
CA ARG A 105 -16.09 5.00 -8.09
C ARG A 105 -15.54 3.57 -7.97
N VAL A 106 -16.21 2.72 -7.19
CA VAL A 106 -15.84 1.32 -6.97
C VAL A 106 -17.00 0.42 -7.38
N SER A 107 -16.72 -0.60 -8.20
CA SER A 107 -17.75 -1.55 -8.63
C SER A 107 -18.17 -2.49 -7.50
N LEU A 108 -19.41 -3.00 -7.56
CA LEU A 108 -19.93 -3.98 -6.62
C LEU A 108 -19.04 -5.23 -6.52
N ALA A 109 -18.51 -5.70 -7.66
CA ALA A 109 -17.60 -6.84 -7.71
C ALA A 109 -16.29 -6.56 -6.95
N THR A 110 -15.78 -5.33 -7.02
CA THR A 110 -14.58 -4.92 -6.28
C THR A 110 -14.85 -4.88 -4.79
N LEU A 111 -16.01 -4.34 -4.38
CA LEU A 111 -16.41 -4.31 -2.97
C LEU A 111 -16.57 -5.73 -2.41
N CYS A 112 -17.20 -6.63 -3.16
CA CYS A 112 -17.33 -8.04 -2.78
C CYS A 112 -15.96 -8.73 -2.68
N ARG A 113 -15.02 -8.46 -3.61
CA ARG A 113 -13.65 -9.01 -3.52
C ARG A 113 -12.94 -8.57 -2.23
N VAL A 114 -12.97 -7.29 -1.90
CA VAL A 114 -12.26 -6.78 -0.72
C VAL A 114 -12.90 -7.24 0.58
N GLU A 115 -14.24 -7.33 0.66
CA GLU A 115 -14.93 -7.88 1.84
C GLU A 115 -14.53 -9.35 2.06
N ASN A 116 -14.28 -10.10 0.98
CA ASN A 116 -13.74 -11.47 1.05
C ASN A 116 -12.20 -11.54 1.21
N GLY A 117 -11.54 -10.42 1.53
CA GLY A 117 -10.10 -10.38 1.72
C GLY A 117 -9.26 -10.62 0.46
N LYS A 118 -9.81 -10.37 -0.73
CA LYS A 118 -9.08 -10.48 -2.00
C LYS A 118 -8.39 -9.15 -2.36
N PRO A 119 -7.22 -9.21 -3.01
CA PRO A 119 -6.50 -8.01 -3.43
C PRO A 119 -7.24 -7.23 -4.52
N ILE A 120 -7.10 -5.90 -4.46
CA ILE A 120 -7.68 -4.95 -5.42
C ILE A 120 -6.62 -3.95 -5.89
N SER A 121 -6.95 -3.15 -6.92
CA SER A 121 -6.06 -2.11 -7.45
C SER A 121 -5.86 -0.96 -6.45
N VAL A 122 -4.75 -0.22 -6.60
CA VAL A 122 -4.38 0.93 -5.75
C VAL A 122 -5.50 1.98 -5.71
N ASN A 123 -6.08 2.32 -6.86
CA ASN A 123 -7.14 3.33 -6.94
C ASN A 123 -8.37 2.94 -6.13
N ASN A 124 -8.77 1.67 -6.22
CA ASN A 124 -9.91 1.14 -5.46
C ASN A 124 -9.59 1.08 -3.98
N LEU A 125 -8.38 0.67 -3.61
CA LEU A 125 -7.93 0.66 -2.21
C LEU A 125 -8.01 2.05 -1.59
N LEU A 126 -7.43 3.07 -2.23
CA LEU A 126 -7.44 4.43 -1.69
C LEU A 126 -8.86 4.99 -1.57
N THR A 127 -9.73 4.71 -2.56
CA THR A 127 -11.14 5.12 -2.52
C THR A 127 -11.90 4.46 -1.36
N ILE A 128 -11.65 3.17 -1.10
CA ILE A 128 -12.25 2.44 0.02
C ILE A 128 -11.71 2.98 1.36
N CYS A 129 -10.41 3.21 1.48
CA CYS A 129 -9.80 3.78 2.68
C CYS A 129 -10.31 5.20 2.97
N GLU A 130 -10.53 6.02 1.93
CA GLU A 130 -11.18 7.33 2.05
C GLU A 130 -12.60 7.21 2.63
N PHE A 131 -13.40 6.25 2.13
CA PHE A 131 -14.73 5.97 2.66
C PHE A 131 -14.71 5.52 4.13
N LEU A 132 -13.73 4.70 4.51
CA LEU A 132 -13.54 4.26 5.89
C LEU A 132 -13.07 5.42 6.79
N GLY A 133 -12.35 6.38 6.23
CA GLY A 133 -11.69 7.47 6.96
C GLY A 133 -10.41 7.02 7.67
N ILE A 134 -9.82 5.90 7.23
CA ILE A 134 -8.64 5.29 7.86
C ILE A 134 -7.55 5.19 6.78
N PRO A 135 -6.31 5.67 7.04
CA PRO A 135 -5.21 5.56 6.09
C PRO A 135 -4.88 4.08 5.79
N PRO A 136 -4.56 3.73 4.53
CA PRO A 136 -4.32 2.35 4.12
C PRO A 136 -3.16 1.69 4.86
N GLU A 137 -2.19 2.47 5.35
CA GLU A 137 -1.02 1.99 6.08
C GLU A 137 -1.38 1.34 7.42
N HIS A 138 -2.54 1.65 8.01
CA HIS A 138 -3.01 1.00 9.24
C HIS A 138 -3.41 -0.46 9.03
N TYR A 139 -3.65 -0.87 7.77
CA TYR A 139 -3.96 -2.25 7.43
C TYR A 139 -2.72 -3.06 7.07
N CYS A 140 -1.55 -2.45 7.03
CA CYS A 140 -0.30 -3.15 6.86
C CYS A 140 0.11 -3.79 8.20
N ALA A 141 0.51 -5.06 8.16
CA ALA A 141 1.10 -5.71 9.32
C ALA A 141 2.44 -5.04 9.68
N GLU A 142 2.92 -5.29 10.90
CA GLU A 142 4.31 -5.01 11.23
C GLU A 142 5.22 -5.80 10.29
N PRO A 143 6.32 -5.20 9.79
CA PRO A 143 7.26 -5.92 8.96
C PRO A 143 7.84 -7.08 9.76
N ASP A 144 7.73 -8.30 9.26
CA ASP A 144 8.42 -9.44 9.88
C ASP A 144 9.94 -9.23 9.77
N LEU A 145 10.57 -8.87 10.88
CA LEU A 145 12.01 -8.60 10.98
C LEU A 145 12.80 -9.86 11.35
N SER A 146 12.16 -11.03 11.51
CA SER A 146 12.81 -12.26 11.97
C SER A 146 13.93 -12.75 11.03
N HIS A 147 13.91 -12.37 9.75
CA HIS A 147 14.94 -12.74 8.77
C HIS A 147 16.16 -11.81 8.71
N VAL A 148 16.17 -10.67 9.42
CA VAL A 148 17.29 -9.70 9.35
C VAL A 148 18.46 -10.09 10.27
N LYS A 149 18.24 -10.93 11.29
CA LYS A 149 19.28 -11.32 12.25
C LYS A 149 20.29 -12.37 11.76
N ARG A 150 20.08 -13.05 10.62
CA ARG A 150 20.96 -14.18 10.22
C ARG A 150 22.19 -13.82 9.39
N ILE A 151 22.33 -12.59 8.91
CA ILE A 151 23.47 -12.22 8.03
C ILE A 151 24.62 -11.59 8.82
N SER A 152 24.37 -11.08 10.04
CA SER A 152 25.43 -10.48 10.87
C SER A 152 26.29 -11.50 11.62
N GLU A 153 25.81 -12.72 11.88
CA GLU A 153 26.54 -13.70 12.71
C GLU A 153 27.44 -14.66 11.89
N THR A 154 27.36 -14.67 10.56
CA THR A 154 28.16 -15.61 9.73
C THR A 154 29.49 -15.02 9.23
N ASN A 155 29.77 -13.74 9.49
CA ASN A 155 31.02 -13.09 9.06
C ASN A 155 32.05 -12.88 10.18
N GLU A 156 31.75 -13.20 11.45
CA GLU A 156 32.73 -13.09 12.55
C GLU A 156 33.53 -14.39 12.78
N GLY A 157 33.24 -15.47 12.04
CA GLY A 157 33.89 -16.78 12.22
C GLY A 157 34.96 -17.18 11.20
N ARG A 158 35.42 -16.26 10.33
CA ARG A 158 36.40 -16.59 9.26
C ARG A 158 37.70 -15.77 9.29
N ALA A 159 37.99 -15.13 10.40
CA ALA A 159 39.27 -14.46 10.66
C ALA A 159 39.76 -14.83 12.07
N ALA A 160 40.18 -16.07 12.25
CA ALA A 160 41.09 -16.51 13.31
C ALA A 160 41.81 -17.77 12.84
#